data_AF-A0A7W1HEU6-F1
#
_entry.id   AF-A0A7W1HEU6-F1
#
_cell.length_a   1.000
_cell.length_b   1.000
_cell.length_c   1.000
_cell.angle_alpha   90.00
_cell.angle_beta   90.00
_cell.angle_gamma   90.00
#
_symmetry.space_group_name_H-M   'P 1'
#
loop_
_entity.id
_entity.type
_entity.pdbx_description
1 polymer ?
#
loop_
_entity_poly.entity_id
_entity_poly.type
_entity_poly.pdbx_seq_one_letter_code
_entity_poly.pdbx_strand_id
1 'polypeptide(L)'
;MQEVRKIPNEILIGEDISESRTPAIWTSYLPAILATGGAFLMLGLRVQIGETFIADQSLMMLALACYILAALFQLTNLYASSEMARKIGLWSATLGVFFNLSSWLVRWVNTYHFEMVQM
;
A
#
# COMPACT_ATOMS: atom_id res chain seq x y z
N MET A 1 62.12 34.11 -9.58
CA MET A 1 61.77 33.38 -8.35
C MET A 1 60.42 33.93 -7.88
N GLN A 2 59.34 33.20 -8.19
CA GLN A 2 58.46 32.48 -7.24
C GLN A 2 57.46 33.45 -6.55
N GLU A 3 56.14 33.27 -6.59
CA GLU A 3 55.32 32.08 -6.84
C GLU A 3 54.08 32.37 -7.69
N VAL A 4 53.90 31.60 -8.77
CA VAL A 4 52.58 31.40 -9.39
C VAL A 4 51.80 30.52 -8.43
N ARG A 5 50.83 31.11 -7.73
CA ARG A 5 49.93 30.41 -6.82
C ARG A 5 49.16 29.36 -7.63
N LYS A 6 49.60 28.10 -7.54
CA LYS A 6 48.85 26.93 -8.00
C LYS A 6 47.55 26.90 -7.21
N ILE A 7 46.44 27.20 -7.87
CA ILE A 7 45.13 26.84 -7.34
C ILE A 7 45.13 25.31 -7.25
N PRO A 8 44.86 24.71 -6.07
CA PRO A 8 44.76 23.27 -5.97
C PRO A 8 43.66 22.81 -6.91
N ASN A 9 44.00 21.89 -7.80
CA ASN A 9 43.13 21.18 -8.74
C ASN A 9 42.14 20.25 -8.00
N GLU A 10 41.75 20.61 -6.78
CA GLU A 10 40.81 19.91 -5.90
C GLU A 10 39.39 20.51 -5.97
N ILE A 11 39.22 21.63 -6.69
CA ILE A 11 37.88 22.24 -6.92
C ILE A 11 37.19 21.63 -8.15
N LEU A 12 37.87 20.77 -8.92
CA LEU A 12 37.37 20.21 -10.20
C LEU A 12 37.12 18.70 -10.20
N ILE A 13 37.22 18.04 -9.05
CA ILE A 13 36.75 16.64 -8.84
C ILE A 13 35.83 16.62 -7.61
N GLY A 14 34.90 17.57 -7.58
CA GLY A 14 33.66 17.49 -6.80
C GLY A 14 32.51 16.97 -7.65
N GLU A 15 32.82 16.24 -8.73
CA GLU A 15 31.88 15.33 -9.39
C GLU A 15 31.85 14.05 -8.53
N ASP A 16 31.42 14.18 -7.28
CA ASP A 16 30.87 13.04 -6.56
C ASP A 16 29.51 12.82 -7.20
N ILE A 17 29.61 12.14 -8.35
CA ILE A 17 28.67 11.20 -8.92
C ILE A 17 27.36 11.34 -8.17
N SER A 18 26.45 12.11 -8.74
CA SER A 18 25.03 12.01 -8.46
C SER A 18 24.68 10.54 -8.60
N GLU A 19 24.84 9.78 -7.52
CA GLU A 19 24.25 8.48 -7.31
C GLU A 19 22.77 8.83 -7.36
N SER A 20 22.22 8.77 -8.56
CA SER A 20 20.82 8.60 -8.81
C SER A 20 20.47 7.31 -8.10
N ARG A 21 20.26 7.40 -6.78
CA ARG A 21 19.35 6.54 -6.06
C ARG A 21 18.02 6.83 -6.70
N THR A 22 17.76 6.25 -7.87
CA THR A 22 16.42 5.92 -8.31
C THR A 22 15.84 5.20 -7.09
N PRO A 23 15.00 5.85 -6.26
CA PRO A 23 14.37 5.13 -5.19
C PRO A 23 13.56 4.07 -5.92
N ALA A 24 13.82 2.79 -5.62
CA ALA A 24 13.29 1.67 -6.37
C ALA A 24 11.78 1.86 -6.56
N ILE A 25 11.36 2.27 -7.75
CA ILE A 25 9.97 2.59 -8.09
C ILE A 25 9.06 1.42 -7.71
N TRP A 26 9.61 0.20 -7.77
CA TRP A 26 9.02 -1.06 -7.36
C TRP A 26 8.65 -1.16 -5.87
N THR A 27 9.42 -0.60 -4.94
CA THR A 27 9.07 -0.64 -3.51
C THR A 27 7.96 0.32 -3.16
N SER A 28 7.72 1.38 -3.95
CA SER A 28 6.55 2.25 -3.80
C SER A 28 5.23 1.58 -4.18
N TYR A 29 5.25 0.56 -5.06
CA TYR A 29 4.05 -0.19 -5.45
C TYR A 29 3.73 -1.39 -4.56
N LEU A 30 4.61 -1.74 -3.60
CA LEU A 30 4.38 -2.83 -2.65
C LEU A 30 3.01 -2.82 -1.96
N PRO A 31 2.51 -1.68 -1.44
CA PRO A 31 1.21 -1.67 -0.78
C PRO A 31 0.07 -1.97 -1.76
N ALA A 32 0.13 -1.42 -2.98
CA ALA A 32 -0.87 -1.66 -4.02
C ALA A 32 -0.87 -3.13 -4.48
N ILE A 33 0.31 -3.71 -4.69
CA ILE A 33 0.48 -5.12 -5.08
C ILE A 33 -0.04 -6.03 -3.97
N LEU A 34 0.26 -5.72 -2.71
CA LEU A 34 -0.19 -6.52 -1.56
C LEU A 34 -1.70 -6.45 -1.40
N ALA A 35 -2.31 -5.27 -1.53
CA ALA A 35 -3.75 -5.13 -1.45
C ALA A 35 -4.47 -5.86 -2.59
N THR A 36 -3.95 -5.73 -3.81
CA THR A 36 -4.54 -6.37 -4.99
C THR A 36 -4.36 -7.88 -4.95
N GLY A 37 -3.13 -8.35 -4.74
CA GLY A 37 -2.81 -9.77 -4.66
C GLY A 37 -3.52 -10.47 -3.51
N GLY A 38 -3.59 -9.81 -2.34
CA GLY A 38 -4.38 -10.28 -1.21
C GLY A 38 -5.85 -10.44 -1.56
N ALA A 39 -6.45 -9.46 -2.27
CA ALA A 39 -7.86 -9.50 -2.61
C ALA A 39 -8.21 -10.67 -3.55
N PHE A 40 -7.34 -10.94 -4.53
CA PHE A 40 -7.48 -12.11 -5.40
C PHE A 40 -7.29 -13.42 -4.64
N LEU A 41 -6.38 -13.48 -3.68
CA LEU A 41 -6.21 -14.64 -2.81
C LEU A 41 -7.48 -14.89 -1.98
N MET A 42 -8.08 -13.83 -1.42
CA MET A 42 -9.35 -13.92 -0.71
C MET A 42 -10.51 -14.38 -1.61
N LEU A 43 -10.57 -13.91 -2.86
CA LEU A 43 -11.53 -14.42 -3.84
C LEU A 43 -11.32 -15.92 -4.09
N GLY A 44 -10.07 -16.36 -4.30
CA GLY A 44 -9.75 -17.78 -4.48
C GLY A 44 -10.17 -18.65 -3.28
N LEU A 45 -10.06 -18.12 -2.06
CA LEU A 45 -10.56 -18.77 -0.86
C LEU A 45 -12.09 -18.78 -0.80
N ARG A 46 -12.78 -17.69 -1.19
CA ARG A 46 -14.24 -17.63 -1.28
C ARG A 46 -14.80 -18.70 -2.22
N VAL A 47 -14.17 -18.87 -3.39
CA VAL A 47 -14.60 -19.86 -4.38
C VAL A 47 -14.46 -21.29 -3.87
N GLN A 48 -13.42 -21.58 -3.07
CA GLN A 48 -13.19 -22.92 -2.51
C GLN A 48 -14.07 -23.23 -1.29
N ILE A 49 -14.29 -22.25 -0.40
CA ILE A 49 -14.99 -22.45 0.88
C ILE A 49 -16.52 -22.31 0.73
N GLY A 50 -17.00 -21.61 -0.31
CA GLY A 50 -18.43 -21.47 -0.59
C GLY A 50 -19.15 -20.56 0.42
N GLU A 51 -20.43 -20.86 0.70
CA GLU A 51 -21.33 -19.96 1.43
C GLU A 51 -20.92 -19.65 2.88
N THR A 52 -20.16 -20.53 3.54
CA THR A 52 -19.69 -20.36 4.93
C THR A 52 -18.61 -19.28 5.09
N PHE A 53 -18.08 -18.76 3.98
CA PHE A 53 -17.04 -17.74 4.02
C PHE A 53 -17.59 -16.35 4.42
N ILE A 54 -16.71 -15.48 4.93
CA ILE A 54 -17.03 -14.15 5.49
C ILE A 54 -18.02 -13.37 4.60
N ALA A 55 -19.07 -12.84 5.23
CA ALA A 55 -20.08 -12.03 4.56
C ALA A 55 -19.50 -10.70 4.04
N ASP A 56 -20.02 -10.23 2.90
CA ASP A 56 -19.64 -8.95 2.28
C ASP A 56 -19.69 -7.77 3.27
N GLN A 57 -20.76 -7.68 4.06
CA GLN A 57 -20.90 -6.60 5.05
C GLN A 57 -19.77 -6.59 6.09
N SER A 58 -19.31 -7.74 6.53
CA SER A 58 -18.22 -7.83 7.51
C SER A 58 -16.89 -7.33 6.92
N LEU A 59 -16.59 -7.68 5.66
CA LEU A 59 -15.42 -7.17 4.95
C LEU A 59 -15.49 -5.65 4.79
N MET A 60 -16.68 -5.12 4.50
CA MET A 60 -16.92 -3.69 4.34
C MET A 60 -16.73 -2.91 5.66
N MET A 61 -17.21 -3.45 6.79
CA MET A 61 -16.98 -2.86 8.12
C MET A 61 -15.50 -2.88 8.51
N LEU A 62 -14.78 -3.95 8.16
CA LEU A 62 -13.35 -4.07 8.43
C LEU A 62 -12.54 -3.07 7.58
N ALA A 63 -12.91 -2.89 6.32
CA ALA A 63 -12.32 -1.86 5.46
C ALA A 63 -12.49 -0.45 6.05
N LEU A 64 -13.70 -0.13 6.53
CA LEU A 64 -13.99 1.14 7.19
C LEU A 64 -13.13 1.34 8.44
N ALA A 65 -13.03 0.32 9.30
CA ALA A 65 -12.22 0.39 10.51
C ALA A 65 -10.73 0.64 10.18
N CYS A 66 -10.21 -0.02 9.15
CA CYS A 66 -8.84 0.19 8.67
C CYS A 66 -8.62 1.62 8.16
N TYR A 67 -9.57 2.20 7.41
CA TYR A 67 -9.48 3.58 6.98
C TYR A 67 -9.55 4.58 8.13
N ILE A 68 -10.40 4.34 9.13
CA ILE A 68 -10.47 5.19 10.32
C ILE A 68 -9.15 5.13 11.08
N LEU A 69 -8.59 3.94 11.31
CA LEU A 69 -7.27 3.79 11.92
C LEU A 69 -6.19 4.53 11.13
N ALA A 70 -6.18 4.39 9.80
CA ALA A 70 -5.24 5.09 8.94
C ALA A 70 -5.34 6.61 9.11
N ALA A 71 -6.56 7.15 9.09
CA ALA A 71 -6.82 8.57 9.28
C ALA A 71 -6.36 9.07 10.67
N LEU A 72 -6.59 8.28 11.72
CA LEU A 72 -6.16 8.60 13.09
C LEU A 72 -4.63 8.69 13.18
N PHE A 73 -3.91 7.73 12.62
CA PHE A 73 -2.44 7.77 12.62
C PHE A 73 -1.89 8.87 11.72
N GLN A 74 -2.54 9.15 10.58
CA GLN A 74 -2.16 10.26 9.71
C GLN A 74 -2.35 11.61 10.42
N LEU A 75 -3.46 11.79 11.13
CA LEU A 75 -3.74 12.98 11.94
C LEU A 75 -2.75 13.11 13.10
N THR A 76 -2.42 11.99 13.76
CA THR A 76 -1.41 11.97 14.82
C THR A 76 -0.04 12.38 14.28
N ASN A 77 0.32 11.93 13.07
CA ASN A 77 1.56 12.33 12.41
C ASN A 77 1.61 13.83 12.05
N LEU A 78 0.46 14.46 11.80
CA LEU A 78 0.39 15.92 11.62
C LEU A 78 0.65 16.68 12.91
N TYR A 79 0.20 16.14 14.06
CA TYR A 79 0.39 16.77 15.37
C TYR A 79 1.79 16.54 15.94
N ALA A 80 2.31 15.32 15.79
CA ALA A 80 3.66 14.95 16.19
C ALA A 80 4.27 14.05 15.11
N SER A 81 5.19 14.62 14.33
CA SER A 81 5.83 13.92 13.20
C SER A 81 6.62 12.71 13.71
N SER A 82 6.06 11.52 13.46
CA SER A 82 6.65 10.25 13.86
C SER A 82 6.63 9.30 12.67
N GLU A 83 7.82 8.85 12.26
CA GLU A 83 8.00 7.92 11.15
C GLU A 83 7.20 6.62 11.35
N MET A 84 6.99 6.21 12.60
CA MET A 84 6.18 5.04 12.94
C MET A 84 4.69 5.25 12.65
N ALA A 85 4.14 6.41 13.01
CA ALA A 85 2.74 6.75 12.76
C ALA A 85 2.46 6.83 11.24
N ARG A 86 3.40 7.40 10.47
CA ARG A 86 3.32 7.44 9.01
C ARG A 86 3.26 6.05 8.39
N LYS A 87 4.13 5.13 8.84
CA LYS A 87 4.14 3.74 8.34
C LYS A 87 2.85 3.01 8.69
N ILE A 88 2.41 3.07 9.95
CA ILE A 88 1.18 2.40 10.38
C ILE A 88 -0.03 2.95 9.61
N GLY A 89 -0.14 4.28 9.45
CA GLY A 89 -1.20 4.90 8.65
C GLY A 89 -1.23 4.37 7.22
N LEU A 90 -0.07 4.27 6.57
CA LEU A 90 0.06 3.76 5.20
C LEU A 90 -0.34 2.27 5.09
N TRP A 91 0.11 1.43 6.04
CA TRP A 91 -0.25 0.01 6.08
C TRP A 91 -1.73 -0.21 6.39
N SER A 92 -2.31 0.56 7.32
CA SER A 92 -3.74 0.51 7.63
C SER A 92 -4.59 0.96 6.45
N ALA A 93 -4.19 2.01 5.72
CA ALA A 93 -4.89 2.44 4.50
C ALA A 93 -4.85 1.34 3.42
N THR A 94 -3.69 0.69 3.27
CA THR A 94 -3.50 -0.43 2.33
C THR A 94 -4.42 -1.60 2.67
N LEU A 95 -4.50 -1.97 3.96
CA LEU A 95 -5.43 -2.99 4.43
C LEU A 95 -6.90 -2.59 4.19
N GLY A 96 -7.23 -1.31 4.35
CA GLY A 96 -8.57 -0.79 4.01
C GLY A 96 -8.91 -0.99 2.53
N VAL A 97 -7.97 -0.71 1.62
CA VAL A 97 -8.14 -0.95 0.18
C VAL A 97 -8.30 -2.44 -0.11
N PHE A 98 -7.47 -3.28 0.51
CA PHE A 98 -7.56 -4.74 0.41
C PHE A 98 -8.95 -5.27 0.79
N PHE A 99 -9.47 -4.89 1.96
CA PHE A 99 -10.77 -5.37 2.44
C PHE A 99 -11.93 -4.83 1.60
N ASN A 100 -11.85 -3.59 1.13
CA ASN A 100 -12.86 -2.99 0.26
C ASN A 100 -12.91 -3.71 -1.11
N LEU A 101 -11.76 -3.94 -1.73
CA LEU A 101 -11.69 -4.68 -2.98
C LEU A 101 -12.18 -6.13 -2.81
N SER A 102 -11.81 -6.77 -1.70
CA SER A 102 -12.26 -8.13 -1.38
C SER A 102 -13.78 -8.20 -1.19
N SER A 103 -14.41 -7.22 -0.53
CA SER A 103 -15.86 -7.21 -0.33
C SER A 103 -16.58 -7.12 -1.68
N TRP A 104 -16.12 -6.24 -2.56
CA TRP A 104 -16.68 -6.11 -3.90
C TRP A 104 -16.56 -7.39 -4.74
N LEU A 105 -15.41 -8.06 -4.69
CA LEU A 105 -15.19 -9.36 -5.35
C LEU A 105 -16.08 -10.46 -4.77
N VAL A 106 -16.32 -10.48 -3.46
CA VAL A 106 -17.26 -11.43 -2.84
C VAL A 106 -18.70 -11.16 -3.29
N ARG A 107 -19.12 -9.89 -3.42
CA ARG A 107 -20.45 -9.55 -3.97
C ARG A 107 -20.61 -10.06 -5.39
N TRP A 108 -19.59 -9.88 -6.22
CA TRP A 108 -19.55 -10.41 -7.57
C TRP A 108 -19.84 -11.90 -7.55
N VAL A 109 -19.03 -12.71 -6.85
CA VAL A 109 -19.22 -14.17 -6.75
C VAL A 109 -20.63 -14.55 -6.27
N ASN A 110 -21.17 -13.85 -5.28
CA ASN A 110 -22.51 -14.12 -4.77
C ASN A 110 -23.61 -13.83 -5.80
N THR A 111 -23.48 -12.74 -6.58
CA THR A 111 -24.41 -12.44 -7.68
C THR A 111 -24.35 -13.53 -8.76
N TYR A 112 -23.16 -14.00 -9.14
CA TYR A 112 -23.02 -15.13 -10.07
C TYR A 112 -23.70 -16.40 -9.57
N HIS A 113 -23.54 -16.72 -8.28
CA HIS A 113 -24.17 -17.91 -7.70
C HIS A 113 -25.71 -17.80 -7.73
N PHE A 114 -26.24 -16.62 -7.43
CA PHE A 114 -27.69 -16.37 -7.47
C PHE A 114 -28.26 -16.53 -8.88
N GLU A 115 -27.59 -16.00 -9.90
CA GLU A 115 -28.01 -16.15 -11.31
C GLU A 115 -28.08 -17.61 -11.77
N MET A 116 -27.13 -18.45 -11.35
CA MET A 116 -27.12 -19.87 -11.70
C MET A 116 -28.23 -20.67 -11.03
N VAL A 117 -28.67 -20.28 -9.83
CA VAL A 117 -29.75 -20.96 -9.11
C VAL A 117 -31.13 -20.57 -9.65
N GLN A 118 -31.24 -19.41 -10.30
CA GLN A 118 -32.50 -18.90 -10.84
C GLN A 118 -32.83 -19.43 -12.26
N MET A 119 -31.86 -20.02 -12.96
CA MET A 119 -32.05 -20.67 -14.29
C MET A 119 -32.41 -22.14 -14.15
#